data_AF-A0A7C6BAB4-F1
#
_entry.id   AF-A0A7C6BAB4-F1
#
_cell.length_a   1.000
_cell.length_b   1.000
_cell.length_c   1.000
_cell.angle_alpha   90.00
_cell.angle_beta   90.00
_cell.angle_gamma   90.00
#
_symmetry.space_group_name_H-M   'P 1'
#
loop_
_entity.id
_entity.type
_entity.pdbx_description
1 polymer ?
#
loop_
_entity_poly.entity_id
_entity_poly.type
_entity_poly.pdbx_seq_one_letter_code
_entity_poly.pdbx_strand_id
1 'polypeptide(L)'
;MSILLSAISLLYFNGLDIGGTPRGEFLELFGLYIALFSPLVFIYFFYALYRIWLREKKDILWHIAFAAFSLSILLSLRQQVKMTDFAPYVIVAVVLMLVIYHRTLHVRLPQFQLWYKRGFYVVFSSLVISSLIILFHKQFFYFLEDKTKHFAYAFYEPYWQSMELREIGQDCYTSKDFKVQYQLQYHGIRECKESDVPKIHK
;
A
#
# COMPACT_ATOMS: atom_id res chain seq x y z
N MET A 1 -2.57 -24.14 -17.73
CA MET A 1 -3.09 -23.35 -18.88
C MET A 1 -3.86 -22.11 -18.43
N SER A 2 -4.84 -22.20 -17.52
CA SER A 2 -5.66 -21.04 -17.10
C SER A 2 -4.90 -19.90 -16.41
N ILE A 3 -3.87 -20.21 -15.60
CA ILE A 3 -3.05 -19.17 -14.93
C ILE A 3 -2.31 -18.30 -15.95
N LEU A 4 -1.74 -18.95 -16.98
CA LEU A 4 -1.00 -18.29 -18.04
C LEU A 4 -1.93 -17.36 -18.86
N LEU A 5 -3.14 -17.82 -19.16
CA LEU A 5 -4.18 -17.05 -19.85
C LEU A 5 -4.63 -15.83 -19.03
N SER A 6 -4.85 -15.99 -17.72
CA SER A 6 -5.20 -14.85 -16.85
C SER A 6 -4.06 -13.83 -16.73
N ALA A 7 -2.81 -14.30 -16.67
CA ALA A 7 -1.64 -13.42 -16.63
C ALA A 7 -1.49 -12.61 -17.92
N ILE A 8 -1.65 -13.25 -19.08
CA ILE A 8 -1.61 -12.57 -20.39
C ILE A 8 -2.74 -11.55 -20.51
N SER A 9 -3.95 -11.92 -20.08
CA SER A 9 -5.10 -11.00 -20.05
C SER A 9 -4.80 -9.76 -19.20
N LEU A 10 -4.25 -9.94 -17.99
CA LEU A 10 -3.95 -8.84 -17.08
C LEU A 10 -2.85 -7.91 -17.63
N LEU A 11 -1.84 -8.48 -18.29
CA LEU A 11 -0.78 -7.70 -18.95
C LEU A 11 -1.33 -6.89 -20.13
N TYR A 12 -2.22 -7.48 -20.93
CA TYR A 12 -2.74 -6.86 -22.15
C TYR A 12 -3.80 -5.78 -21.87
N PHE A 13 -4.70 -6.01 -20.90
CA PHE A 13 -5.77 -5.06 -20.58
C PHE A 13 -5.33 -3.86 -19.75
N ASN A 14 -4.29 -3.99 -18.92
CA ASN A 14 -3.84 -2.90 -18.05
C ASN A 14 -2.91 -1.90 -18.75
N GLY A 15 -2.57 -2.10 -20.04
CA GLY A 15 -1.72 -1.15 -20.78
C GLY A 15 -0.42 -0.84 -20.06
N LEU A 16 0.20 -1.85 -19.44
CA LEU A 16 1.39 -1.66 -18.62
C LEU A 16 2.53 -1.17 -19.52
N ASP A 17 3.01 0.06 -19.28
CA ASP A 17 4.27 0.54 -19.84
C ASP A 17 5.41 -0.27 -19.20
N ILE A 18 5.78 -1.37 -19.86
CA ILE A 18 6.93 -2.21 -19.46
C ILE A 18 8.20 -1.48 -19.93
N GLY A 19 8.62 -0.47 -19.16
CA GLY A 19 9.80 0.34 -19.43
C GLY A 19 10.41 0.87 -18.13
N GLY A 20 11.73 0.76 -17.98
CA GLY A 20 12.44 1.33 -16.83
C GLY A 20 13.75 0.61 -16.47
N THR A 21 14.56 1.28 -15.66
CA THR A 21 15.72 0.68 -14.98
C THR A 21 15.26 -0.13 -13.76
N PRO A 22 15.88 -1.27 -13.46
CA PRO A 22 15.51 -2.08 -12.30
C PRO A 22 15.78 -1.33 -11.00
N ARG A 23 14.72 -1.03 -10.25
CA ARG A 23 14.78 -0.27 -8.97
C ARG A 23 14.49 -1.11 -7.73
N GLY A 24 14.07 -2.36 -7.86
CA GLY A 24 13.87 -3.26 -6.72
C GLY A 24 12.82 -2.78 -5.72
N GLU A 25 11.67 -2.31 -6.20
CA GLU A 25 10.58 -1.72 -5.38
C GLU A 25 9.63 -2.77 -4.78
N PHE A 26 10.06 -4.03 -4.69
CA PHE A 26 9.24 -5.12 -4.15
C PHE A 26 8.77 -4.83 -2.71
N LEU A 27 9.67 -4.33 -1.85
CA LEU A 27 9.33 -4.05 -0.45
C LEU A 27 8.29 -2.93 -0.33
N GLU A 28 8.35 -1.93 -1.22
CA GLU A 28 7.36 -0.85 -1.26
C GLU A 28 5.98 -1.42 -1.63
N LEU A 29 5.88 -2.20 -2.72
CA LEU A 29 4.62 -2.81 -3.14
C LEU A 29 4.08 -3.81 -2.09
N PHE A 30 4.95 -4.61 -1.48
CA PHE A 30 4.58 -5.56 -0.44
C PHE A 30 4.04 -4.85 0.80
N GLY A 31 4.70 -3.75 1.20
CA GLY A 31 4.24 -2.87 2.28
C GLY A 31 2.87 -2.25 1.98
N LEU A 32 2.64 -1.82 0.73
CA LEU A 32 1.35 -1.31 0.28
C LEU A 32 0.24 -2.37 0.37
N TYR A 33 0.51 -3.63 0.02
CA TYR A 33 -0.47 -4.71 0.21
C TYR A 33 -0.73 -5.04 1.68
N ILE A 34 0.30 -5.00 2.53
CA ILE A 34 0.13 -5.13 3.99
C ILE A 34 -0.76 -4.01 4.53
N ALA A 35 -0.52 -2.76 4.09
CA ALA A 35 -1.33 -1.61 4.48
C ALA A 35 -2.79 -1.73 3.96
N LEU A 36 -2.97 -2.23 2.74
CA LEU A 36 -4.29 -2.44 2.13
C LEU A 36 -5.16 -3.42 2.92
N PHE A 37 -4.59 -4.58 3.28
CA PHE A 37 -5.34 -5.63 3.94
C PHE A 37 -5.30 -5.56 5.46
N SER A 38 -4.39 -4.79 6.07
CA SER A 38 -3.90 -4.99 7.45
C SER A 38 -2.98 -6.22 7.56
N PRO A 39 -1.91 -6.16 8.39
CA PRO A 39 -0.95 -7.25 8.53
C PRO A 39 -1.55 -8.63 8.82
N LEU A 40 -2.56 -8.72 9.70
CA LEU A 40 -3.12 -10.03 10.07
C LEU A 40 -3.99 -10.62 8.96
N VAL A 41 -4.80 -9.79 8.29
CA VAL A 41 -5.58 -10.24 7.14
C VAL A 41 -4.64 -10.64 6.01
N PHE A 42 -3.53 -9.93 5.82
CA PHE A 42 -2.56 -10.26 4.79
C PHE A 42 -1.90 -11.64 5.03
N ILE A 43 -1.61 -12.00 6.28
CA ILE A 43 -1.20 -13.36 6.64
C ILE A 43 -2.32 -14.38 6.32
N TYR A 44 -3.58 -14.04 6.63
CA TYR A 44 -4.72 -14.90 6.32
C TYR A 44 -4.95 -15.06 4.81
N PHE A 45 -4.68 -14.02 4.01
CA PHE A 45 -4.72 -14.03 2.56
C PHE A 45 -3.75 -15.07 1.99
N PHE A 46 -2.49 -15.09 2.46
CA PHE A 46 -1.54 -16.13 2.07
C PHE A 46 -2.03 -17.53 2.44
N TYR A 47 -2.54 -17.71 3.66
CA TYR A 47 -3.11 -18.98 4.10
C TYR A 47 -4.26 -19.44 3.18
N ALA A 48 -5.18 -18.53 2.83
CA ALA A 48 -6.32 -18.81 1.97
C ALA A 48 -5.89 -19.25 0.56
N LEU A 49 -4.98 -18.50 -0.06
CA LEU A 49 -4.44 -18.82 -1.38
C LEU A 49 -3.70 -20.17 -1.37
N TYR A 50 -2.84 -20.38 -0.38
CA TYR A 50 -2.08 -21.62 -0.22
C TYR A 50 -2.99 -22.84 0.02
N ARG A 51 -4.02 -22.69 0.85
CA ARG A 51 -4.97 -23.77 1.15
C ARG A 51 -5.77 -24.18 -0.10
N ILE A 52 -6.29 -23.21 -0.87
CA ILE A 52 -7.00 -23.52 -2.11
C ILE A 52 -6.07 -24.19 -3.11
N TRP A 53 -4.82 -23.74 -3.21
CA TRP A 53 -3.85 -24.31 -4.14
C TRP A 53 -3.67 -25.83 -3.95
N LEU A 54 -3.56 -26.27 -2.69
CA LEU A 54 -3.27 -27.66 -2.33
C LEU A 54 -4.51 -28.56 -2.17
N ARG A 55 -5.60 -28.05 -1.58
CA ARG A 55 -6.70 -28.89 -1.09
C ARG A 55 -8.03 -28.69 -1.80
N GLU A 56 -8.30 -27.51 -2.35
CA GLU A 56 -9.62 -27.18 -2.87
C GLU A 56 -9.63 -27.07 -4.40
N LYS A 57 -10.84 -27.12 -4.98
CA LYS A 57 -11.00 -26.83 -6.41
C LYS A 57 -10.70 -25.36 -6.64
N LYS A 58 -9.81 -25.09 -7.61
CA LYS A 58 -9.40 -23.74 -8.00
C LYS A 58 -10.56 -23.11 -8.77
N ASP A 59 -11.20 -22.12 -8.17
CA ASP A 59 -12.24 -21.35 -8.82
C ASP A 59 -11.63 -20.20 -9.64
N ILE A 60 -12.46 -19.55 -10.45
CA ILE A 60 -12.03 -18.44 -11.30
C ILE A 60 -11.50 -17.27 -10.46
N LEU A 61 -12.13 -17.02 -9.30
CA LEU A 61 -11.71 -15.95 -8.38
C LEU A 61 -10.30 -16.19 -7.83
N TRP A 62 -9.97 -17.44 -7.47
CA TRP A 62 -8.62 -17.81 -7.05
C TRP A 62 -7.61 -17.59 -8.17
N HIS A 63 -7.95 -17.95 -9.42
CA HIS A 63 -7.05 -17.70 -10.55
C HIS A 63 -6.77 -16.21 -10.76
N ILE A 64 -7.81 -15.37 -10.71
CA ILE A 64 -7.67 -13.91 -10.87
C ILE A 64 -6.79 -13.35 -9.76
N ALA A 65 -7.11 -13.64 -8.50
CA ALA A 65 -6.39 -13.08 -7.37
C ALA A 65 -4.95 -13.61 -7.28
N PHE A 66 -4.75 -14.91 -7.43
CA PHE A 66 -3.43 -15.53 -7.38
C PHE A 66 -2.53 -15.06 -8.52
N ALA A 67 -3.05 -14.97 -9.74
CA ALA A 67 -2.29 -14.49 -10.89
C ALA A 67 -1.97 -13.00 -10.76
N ALA A 68 -2.95 -12.16 -10.40
CA ALA A 68 -2.72 -10.73 -10.20
C ALA A 68 -1.67 -10.47 -9.12
N PHE A 69 -1.80 -11.15 -7.97
CA PHE A 69 -0.84 -11.01 -6.87
C PHE A 69 0.57 -11.48 -7.30
N SER A 70 0.68 -12.70 -7.83
CA SER A 70 1.97 -13.27 -8.25
C SER A 70 2.64 -12.42 -9.34
N LEU A 71 1.86 -11.93 -10.31
CA LEU A 71 2.36 -11.10 -11.39
C LEU A 71 2.79 -9.72 -10.89
N SER A 72 2.03 -9.12 -9.97
CA SER A 72 2.42 -7.85 -9.35
C SER A 72 3.75 -7.97 -8.60
N ILE A 73 3.98 -9.06 -7.87
CA ILE A 73 5.24 -9.32 -7.19
C ILE A 73 6.38 -9.56 -8.18
N LEU A 74 6.17 -10.41 -9.20
CA LEU A 74 7.20 -10.69 -10.21
C LEU A 74 7.60 -9.41 -10.98
N LEU A 75 6.64 -8.57 -11.35
CA LEU A 75 6.93 -7.28 -12.00
C LEU A 75 7.62 -6.30 -11.05
N SER A 76 7.28 -6.30 -9.75
CA SER A 76 7.88 -5.39 -8.76
C SER A 76 9.39 -5.61 -8.57
N LEU A 77 9.88 -6.81 -8.87
CA LEU A 77 11.33 -7.10 -8.86
C LEU A 77 12.07 -6.35 -9.97
N ARG A 78 11.40 -6.09 -11.11
CA ARG A 78 11.99 -5.45 -12.28
C ARG A 78 11.66 -3.96 -12.40
N GLN A 79 10.48 -3.53 -11.98
CA GLN A 79 10.01 -2.15 -12.19
C GLN A 79 9.06 -1.71 -11.09
N GLN A 80 8.86 -0.40 -10.94
CA GLN A 80 7.85 0.11 -10.03
C GLN A 80 6.45 -0.23 -10.57
N VAL A 81 5.66 -0.95 -9.78
CA VAL A 81 4.32 -1.35 -10.14
C VAL A 81 3.32 -0.48 -9.41
N LYS A 82 2.41 0.16 -10.14
CA LYS A 82 1.30 0.89 -9.53
C LYS A 82 0.35 -0.10 -8.88
N MET A 83 0.23 0.01 -7.55
CA MET A 83 -0.67 -0.83 -6.75
C MET A 83 -2.12 -0.74 -7.24
N THR A 84 -2.56 0.42 -7.71
CA THR A 84 -3.93 0.69 -8.19
C THR A 84 -4.36 -0.22 -9.33
N ASP A 85 -3.42 -0.67 -10.16
CA ASP A 85 -3.72 -1.45 -11.37
C ASP A 85 -3.97 -2.93 -11.03
N PHE A 86 -3.46 -3.39 -9.88
CA PHE A 86 -3.55 -4.77 -9.42
C PHE A 86 -4.50 -4.95 -8.24
N ALA A 87 -4.66 -3.93 -7.39
CA ALA A 87 -5.46 -3.99 -6.17
C ALA A 87 -6.91 -4.50 -6.39
N PRO A 88 -7.67 -4.07 -7.42
CA PRO A 88 -9.03 -4.56 -7.63
C PRO A 88 -9.10 -6.07 -7.78
N TYR A 89 -8.12 -6.67 -8.47
CA TYR A 89 -8.05 -8.11 -8.71
C TYR A 89 -7.59 -8.87 -7.47
N VAL A 90 -6.68 -8.31 -6.68
CA VAL A 90 -6.20 -8.93 -5.44
C VAL A 90 -7.28 -8.87 -4.34
N ILE A 91 -8.07 -7.79 -4.26
CA ILE A 91 -9.18 -7.63 -3.29
C ILE A 91 -10.27 -8.68 -3.48
N VAL A 92 -10.45 -9.23 -4.69
CA VAL A 92 -11.38 -10.35 -4.93
C VAL A 92 -11.08 -11.54 -4.01
N ALA A 93 -9.83 -11.73 -3.56
CA ALA A 93 -9.48 -12.76 -2.59
C ALA A 93 -10.17 -12.63 -1.23
N VAL A 94 -10.72 -11.45 -0.88
CA VAL A 94 -11.52 -11.27 0.35
C VAL A 94 -12.74 -12.18 0.33
N VAL A 95 -13.40 -12.33 -0.82
CA VAL A 95 -14.52 -13.26 -0.97
C VAL A 95 -14.07 -14.69 -0.72
N LEU A 96 -12.93 -15.08 -1.27
CA LEU A 96 -12.34 -16.42 -1.05
C LEU A 96 -12.03 -16.67 0.42
N MET A 97 -11.42 -15.69 1.11
CA MET A 97 -11.12 -15.74 2.53
C MET A 97 -12.37 -15.99 3.37
N LEU A 98 -13.47 -15.27 3.08
CA LEU A 98 -14.74 -15.44 3.77
C LEU A 98 -15.38 -16.80 3.50
N VAL A 99 -15.38 -17.27 2.25
CA VAL A 99 -15.90 -18.60 1.89
C VAL A 99 -15.14 -19.69 2.63
N ILE A 100 -13.80 -19.64 2.63
CA ILE A 100 -12.98 -20.61 3.37
C ILE A 100 -13.30 -20.55 4.86
N TYR A 101 -13.40 -19.37 5.45
CA TYR A 101 -13.74 -19.19 6.85
C TYR A 101 -15.09 -19.83 7.20
N HIS A 102 -16.13 -19.52 6.44
CA HIS A 102 -17.46 -20.09 6.65
C HIS A 102 -17.45 -21.61 6.48
N ARG A 103 -16.86 -22.14 5.42
CA ARG A 103 -16.77 -23.60 5.21
C ARG A 103 -16.07 -24.29 6.37
N THR A 104 -15.02 -23.65 6.88
CA THR A 104 -14.21 -24.09 8.03
C THR A 104 -15.01 -24.08 9.34
N LEU A 105 -15.99 -23.18 9.49
CA LEU A 105 -16.93 -23.21 10.63
C LEU A 105 -18.01 -24.28 10.48
N HIS A 106 -18.63 -24.39 9.30
CA HIS A 106 -19.78 -25.28 9.08
C HIS A 106 -19.43 -26.77 9.23
N VAL A 107 -18.19 -27.17 8.91
CA VAL A 107 -17.74 -28.57 9.05
C VAL A 107 -17.49 -28.96 10.52
N ARG A 108 -17.40 -27.99 11.45
CA ARG A 108 -17.05 -28.25 12.85
C ARG A 108 -18.25 -28.14 13.78
N LEU A 109 -18.29 -28.99 14.80
CA LEU A 109 -19.26 -28.92 15.88
C LEU A 109 -19.16 -27.58 16.62
N PRO A 110 -20.29 -26.98 17.09
CA PRO A 110 -20.31 -25.67 17.73
C PRO A 110 -19.32 -25.50 18.88
N GLN A 111 -19.10 -26.54 19.67
CA GLN A 111 -18.14 -26.57 20.78
C GLN A 111 -16.68 -26.30 20.35
N PHE A 112 -16.29 -26.70 19.14
CA PHE A 112 -14.95 -26.50 18.61
C PHE A 112 -14.81 -25.23 17.74
N GLN A 113 -15.88 -24.46 17.57
CA GLN A 113 -15.86 -23.24 16.74
C GLN A 113 -15.34 -22.02 17.50
N LEU A 114 -15.30 -22.05 18.85
CA LEU A 114 -15.04 -20.87 19.68
C LEU A 114 -13.71 -20.18 19.33
N TRP A 115 -12.62 -20.96 19.19
CA TRP A 115 -11.30 -20.44 18.84
C TRP A 115 -11.26 -19.81 17.45
N TYR A 116 -11.95 -20.39 16.47
CA TYR A 116 -12.04 -19.84 15.11
C TYR A 116 -12.86 -18.54 15.06
N LYS A 117 -13.94 -18.46 15.83
CA LYS A 117 -14.73 -17.24 15.98
C LYS A 117 -13.92 -16.11 16.63
N ARG A 118 -13.20 -16.41 17.72
CA ARG A 118 -12.29 -15.44 18.35
C ARG A 118 -11.18 -14.99 17.40
N GLY A 119 -10.55 -15.91 16.70
CA GLY A 119 -9.53 -15.60 15.70
C GLY A 119 -10.04 -14.68 14.60
N PHE A 120 -11.26 -14.92 14.09
CA PHE A 120 -11.91 -14.01 13.14
C PHE A 120 -12.11 -12.61 13.72
N TYR A 121 -12.62 -12.48 14.95
CA TYR A 121 -12.77 -11.18 15.58
C TYR A 121 -11.43 -10.44 15.73
N VAL A 122 -10.34 -11.15 16.06
CA VAL A 122 -9.00 -10.55 16.14
C VAL A 122 -8.55 -10.03 14.78
N VAL A 123 -8.63 -10.86 13.73
CA VAL A 123 -8.24 -10.49 12.36
C VAL A 123 -9.10 -9.34 11.84
N PHE A 124 -10.42 -9.41 12.02
CA PHE A 124 -11.34 -8.37 11.60
C PHE A 124 -11.13 -7.06 12.36
N SER A 125 -10.91 -7.12 13.68
CA SER A 125 -10.61 -5.93 14.48
C SER A 125 -9.31 -5.27 14.04
N SER A 126 -8.29 -6.04 13.66
CA SER A 126 -7.04 -5.49 13.14
C SER A 126 -7.21 -4.76 11.80
N LEU A 127 -8.16 -5.20 10.96
CA LEU A 127 -8.51 -4.51 9.72
C LEU A 127 -9.17 -3.17 10.03
N VAL A 128 -10.16 -3.17 10.94
CA VAL A 128 -10.86 -1.97 11.37
C VAL A 128 -9.89 -0.97 11.99
N ILE A 129 -9.02 -1.40 12.91
CA ILE A 129 -8.01 -0.55 13.55
C ILE A 129 -7.05 0.03 12.50
N SER A 130 -6.52 -0.80 11.59
CA SER A 130 -5.64 -0.34 10.52
C SER A 130 -6.32 0.72 9.63
N SER A 131 -7.58 0.49 9.27
CA SER A 131 -8.37 1.43 8.48
C SER A 131 -8.61 2.74 9.22
N LEU A 132 -8.94 2.69 10.52
CA LEU A 132 -9.12 3.88 11.34
C LEU A 132 -7.81 4.68 11.46
N ILE A 133 -6.67 4.04 11.64
CA ILE A 133 -5.36 4.72 11.67
C ILE A 133 -5.11 5.48 10.38
N ILE A 134 -5.39 4.88 9.22
CA ILE A 134 -5.23 5.53 7.92
C ILE A 134 -6.20 6.70 7.77
N LEU A 135 -7.47 6.53 8.13
CA LEU A 135 -8.47 7.60 8.03
C LEU A 135 -8.18 8.79 8.95
N PHE A 136 -7.75 8.53 10.17
CA PHE A 136 -7.48 9.54 11.19
C PHE A 136 -6.01 9.99 11.24
N HIS A 137 -5.17 9.61 10.25
CA HIS A 137 -3.74 9.93 10.27
C HIS A 137 -3.45 11.43 10.38
N LYS A 138 -4.29 12.28 9.78
CA LYS A 138 -4.16 13.73 9.85
C LYS A 138 -4.41 14.24 11.28
N GLN A 139 -5.43 13.72 11.96
CA GLN A 139 -5.77 14.10 13.32
C GLN A 139 -4.67 13.66 14.29
N PHE A 140 -4.15 12.45 14.13
CA PHE A 140 -3.01 11.97 14.92
C PHE A 140 -1.78 12.86 14.73
N PHE A 141 -1.53 13.31 13.50
CA PHE A 141 -0.41 14.19 13.18
C PHE A 141 -0.42 15.52 13.93
N TYR A 142 -1.59 16.15 14.11
CA TYR A 142 -1.71 17.40 14.89
C TYR A 142 -1.66 17.18 16.41
N PHE A 143 -1.94 15.98 16.89
CA PHE A 143 -1.96 15.68 18.32
C PHE A 143 -0.56 15.37 18.89
N LEU A 144 0.39 14.96 18.05
CA LEU A 144 1.77 14.70 18.46
C LEU A 144 2.53 16.00 18.72
N GLU A 145 3.14 16.12 19.89
CA GLU A 145 4.04 17.24 20.24
C GLU A 145 5.25 17.29 19.29
N ASP A 146 5.84 16.12 19.02
CA ASP A 146 6.96 15.98 18.09
C ASP A 146 6.48 15.39 16.76
N LYS A 147 6.23 16.27 15.81
CA LYS A 147 5.68 15.96 14.49
C LYS A 147 6.64 15.12 13.63
N THR A 148 7.96 15.20 13.88
CA THR A 148 8.99 14.47 13.10
C THR A 148 8.92 12.96 13.28
N LYS A 149 8.33 12.51 14.39
CA LYS A 149 8.15 11.08 14.71
C LYS A 149 6.92 10.47 14.04
N HIS A 150 6.06 11.27 13.42
CA HIS A 150 4.87 10.74 12.76
C HIS A 150 5.23 10.13 11.40
N PHE A 151 4.67 8.96 11.10
CA PHE A 151 4.95 8.25 9.84
C PHE A 151 4.60 9.07 8.58
N ALA A 152 3.66 10.01 8.69
CA ALA A 152 3.27 10.88 7.59
C ALA A 152 4.07 12.20 7.52
N TYR A 153 5.07 12.40 8.37
CA TYR A 153 5.84 13.66 8.42
C TYR A 153 6.44 14.03 7.05
N ALA A 154 7.08 13.08 6.37
CA ALA A 154 7.67 13.30 5.05
C ALA A 154 6.66 13.76 3.98
N PHE A 155 5.36 13.48 4.17
CA PHE A 155 4.30 13.95 3.27
C PHE A 155 3.86 15.39 3.60
N TYR A 156 3.90 15.77 4.88
CA TYR A 156 3.43 17.07 5.37
C TYR A 156 4.54 18.12 5.47
N GLU A 157 5.80 17.70 5.56
CA GLU A 157 6.96 18.57 5.71
C GLU A 157 7.07 19.65 4.60
N PRO A 158 6.99 19.32 3.30
CA PRO A 158 7.06 20.34 2.25
C PRO A 158 5.92 21.35 2.34
N TYR A 159 4.73 20.92 2.77
CA TYR A 159 3.58 21.80 2.94
C TYR A 159 3.84 22.80 4.08
N TRP A 160 4.33 22.35 5.23
CA TRP A 160 4.65 23.25 6.34
C TRP A 160 5.81 24.17 6.04
N GLN A 161 6.86 23.66 5.41
CA GLN A 161 7.97 24.49 4.98
C GLN A 161 7.50 25.60 4.02
N SER A 162 6.55 25.30 3.12
CA SER A 162 5.97 26.32 2.26
C SER A 162 5.14 27.37 3.01
N MET A 163 4.50 26.99 4.13
CA MET A 163 3.75 27.91 4.97
C MET A 163 4.69 28.83 5.76
N GLU A 164 5.74 28.27 6.38
CA GLU A 164 6.76 29.04 7.13
C GLU A 164 7.47 30.06 6.23
N LEU A 165 7.85 29.65 5.01
CA LEU A 165 8.49 30.56 4.03
C LEU A 165 7.56 31.71 3.62
N ARG A 166 6.27 31.44 3.46
CA ARG A 166 5.25 32.47 3.17
C ARG A 166 5.05 33.43 4.33
N GLU A 167 5.11 32.96 5.57
CA GLU A 167 5.04 33.83 6.76
C GLU A 167 6.24 34.79 6.84
N ILE A 168 7.42 34.35 6.39
CA ILE A 168 8.63 35.16 6.32
C ILE A 168 8.63 36.09 5.07
N GLY A 169 7.66 35.91 4.15
CA GLY A 169 7.57 36.67 2.90
C GLY A 169 8.59 36.24 1.83
N GLN A 170 9.11 35.01 1.94
CA GLN A 170 10.11 34.47 1.03
C GLN A 170 9.48 33.47 0.05
N ASP A 171 9.49 33.81 -1.25
CA ASP A 171 8.86 33.01 -2.30
C ASP A 171 9.80 31.98 -2.97
N CYS A 172 11.05 31.90 -2.52
CA CYS A 172 12.04 30.97 -3.05
C CYS A 172 12.77 30.17 -1.97
N TYR A 173 13.06 28.91 -2.25
CA TYR A 173 13.89 28.03 -1.43
C TYR A 173 14.57 26.99 -2.29
N THR A 174 15.85 26.74 -2.04
CA THR A 174 16.65 25.72 -2.74
C THR A 174 16.88 24.55 -1.80
N SER A 175 16.14 23.46 -2.01
CA SER A 175 16.34 22.20 -1.30
C SER A 175 17.48 21.39 -1.91
N LYS A 176 18.18 20.61 -1.08
CA LYS A 176 19.18 19.63 -1.54
C LYS A 176 18.55 18.42 -2.20
N ASP A 177 17.31 18.08 -1.82
CA ASP A 177 16.56 16.96 -2.39
C ASP A 177 15.64 17.46 -3.50
N PHE A 178 15.88 16.96 -4.70
CA PHE A 178 15.08 17.24 -5.89
C PHE A 178 13.60 16.93 -5.66
N LYS A 179 13.25 15.82 -4.97
CA LYS A 179 11.85 15.45 -4.71
C LYS A 179 11.13 16.51 -3.86
N VAL A 180 11.79 16.98 -2.81
CA VAL A 180 11.28 18.06 -1.95
C VAL A 180 11.15 19.36 -2.74
N GLN A 181 12.11 19.66 -3.64
CA GLN A 181 12.02 20.82 -4.52
C GLN A 181 10.76 20.81 -5.40
N TYR A 182 10.38 19.67 -5.99
CA TYR A 182 9.13 19.58 -6.75
C TYR A 182 7.89 19.78 -5.88
N GLN A 183 7.89 19.24 -4.67
CA GLN A 183 6.78 19.39 -3.73
C GLN A 183 6.62 20.85 -3.32
N LEU A 184 7.72 21.56 -3.04
CA LEU A 184 7.72 23.00 -2.77
C LEU A 184 7.24 23.81 -3.98
N GLN A 185 7.65 23.43 -5.19
CA GLN A 185 7.20 24.05 -6.44
C GLN A 185 5.69 23.90 -6.65
N TYR A 186 5.11 22.75 -6.29
CA TYR A 186 3.66 22.53 -6.28
C TYR A 186 2.94 23.50 -5.32
N HIS A 187 3.57 23.86 -4.21
CA HIS A 187 3.09 24.88 -3.27
C HIS A 187 3.46 26.33 -3.66
N GLY A 188 4.08 26.53 -4.83
CA GLY A 188 4.40 27.84 -5.37
C GLY A 188 5.77 28.41 -4.94
N ILE A 189 6.56 27.67 -4.16
CA ILE A 189 7.92 28.07 -3.76
C ILE A 189 8.90 27.64 -4.85
N ARG A 190 9.59 28.60 -5.48
CA ARG A 190 10.53 28.31 -6.58
C ARG A 190 11.94 28.09 -6.06
N GLU A 191 12.79 27.49 -6.88
CA GLU A 191 14.22 27.46 -6.60
C GLU A 191 14.77 28.90 -6.61
N CYS A 192 15.56 29.27 -5.60
CA CYS A 192 16.18 30.58 -5.60
C CYS A 192 17.21 30.65 -6.73
N LYS A 193 17.23 31.77 -7.45
CA LYS A 193 18.33 32.06 -8.37
C LYS A 193 19.58 32.36 -7.54
N GLU A 194 20.77 32.02 -8.01
CA GLU A 194 22.05 32.19 -7.29
C GLU A 194 22.29 33.62 -6.74
N SER A 195 21.57 34.64 -7.22
CA SER A 195 21.62 36.01 -6.70
C SER A 195 20.92 36.23 -5.36
N ASP A 196 20.01 35.34 -4.95
CA ASP A 196 19.12 35.51 -3.78
C ASP A 196 19.44 34.54 -2.62
N VAL A 197 20.55 33.80 -2.70
CA VAL A 197 20.96 32.86 -1.66
C VAL A 197 21.80 33.64 -0.61
N PRO A 198 21.33 33.85 0.63
CA PRO A 198 22.21 34.34 1.66
C PRO A 198 23.30 33.29 1.87
N LYS A 199 24.57 33.72 1.81
CA LYS A 199 25.73 32.89 2.11
C LYS A 199 25.62 32.39 3.55
N ILE A 200 25.01 31.23 3.75
CA ILE A 200 25.01 30.54 5.03
C ILE A 200 26.44 30.04 5.22
N HIS A 201 27.20 30.76 6.04
CA HIS A 201 28.46 30.25 6.59
C HIS A 201 28.12 29.02 7.44
N LYS A 202 28.82 27.93 7.12
CA LYS A 202 28.72 26.61 7.71
C LYS A 202 29.08 26.61 9.19
#